data_AF-A0A182YI13-F1
#
_entry.id   AF-A0A182YI13-F1
#
_cell.length_a   1.000
_cell.length_b   1.000
_cell.length_c   1.000
_cell.angle_alpha   90.00
_cell.angle_beta   90.00
_cell.angle_gamma   90.00
#
_symmetry.space_group_name_H-M   'P 1'
#
loop_
_entity.id
_entity.type
_entity.pdbx_description
1 polymer ?
#
loop_
_entity_poly.entity_id
_entity_poly.type
_entity_poly.pdbx_seq_one_letter_code
_entity_poly.pdbx_strand_id
1 'polypeptide(L)'
;LRLFVDLPIVEQQFTISAFYPGLIAQLTSVDYVMLLNDKTTKVGRTISSAKSVGFPAGSNTRISRKHFSLKYDSDGNFTLLCLSKNGIVIDETFCRKRDQPYILPQQ
;
A
#
# COMPACT_ATOMS: atom_id res chain seq x y z
N LEU A 1 -11.26 1.49 1.68
CA LEU A 1 -10.53 0.60 0.75
C LEU A 1 -9.75 -0.47 1.50
N ARG A 2 -9.89 -1.75 1.12
CA ARG A 2 -9.10 -2.88 1.63
C ARG A 2 -8.06 -3.30 0.59
N LEU A 3 -6.85 -3.59 1.03
CA LEU A 3 -5.72 -4.03 0.21
C LEU A 3 -5.24 -5.36 0.75
N PHE A 4 -5.19 -6.36 -0.10
CA PHE A 4 -4.85 -7.71 0.32
C PHE A 4 -3.60 -8.22 -0.40
N VAL A 5 -2.63 -8.70 0.38
CA VAL A 5 -1.42 -9.34 -0.13
C VAL A 5 -1.32 -10.79 0.39
N ASP A 6 -1.25 -11.74 -0.55
CA ASP A 6 -1.05 -13.18 -0.32
C ASP A 6 -2.15 -13.95 0.48
N LEU A 7 -1.96 -15.24 0.77
CA LEU A 7 -2.75 -16.17 1.59
C LEU A 7 -1.83 -16.86 2.64
N PRO A 8 -2.18 -16.89 3.95
CA PRO A 8 -3.34 -16.26 4.55
C PRO A 8 -3.25 -14.74 4.43
N ILE A 9 -4.41 -14.13 4.16
CA ILE A 9 -4.49 -12.80 3.57
C ILE A 9 -4.01 -11.74 4.54
N VAL A 10 -2.96 -10.99 4.18
CA VAL A 10 -2.62 -9.78 4.94
C VAL A 10 -3.49 -8.64 4.43
N GLU A 11 -4.49 -8.30 5.24
CA GLU A 11 -5.35 -7.14 5.03
C GLU A 11 -4.66 -5.86 5.49
N GLN A 12 -4.69 -4.86 4.62
CA GLN A 12 -4.28 -3.50 4.92
C GLN A 12 -5.45 -2.59 4.57
N GLN A 13 -5.81 -1.71 5.48
CA GLN A 13 -6.93 -0.79 5.29
C GLN A 13 -6.38 0.60 4.98
N PHE A 14 -6.89 1.18 3.89
CA PHE A 14 -6.55 2.53 3.46
C PHE A 14 -7.76 3.44 3.68
N THR A 15 -7.50 4.57 4.36
CA THR A 15 -8.51 5.56 4.75
C THR A 15 -7.96 6.97 4.56
N ILE A 16 -8.70 7.84 3.88
CA ILE A 16 -8.35 9.26 3.76
C ILE A 16 -8.63 9.96 5.09
N SER A 17 -7.70 10.80 5.55
CA SER A 17 -7.80 11.50 6.84
C SER A 17 -7.51 12.97 6.65
N ALA A 18 -8.52 13.82 6.87
CA ALA A 18 -8.44 15.26 6.66
C ALA A 18 -8.12 16.05 7.95
N PHE A 19 -7.73 15.37 9.03
CA PHE A 19 -7.71 15.97 10.36
C PHE A 19 -6.44 16.77 10.69
N TYR A 20 -5.36 16.63 9.91
CA TYR A 20 -4.07 17.28 10.22
C TYR A 20 -3.44 17.94 8.99
N PRO A 21 -2.89 19.17 9.10
CA PRO A 21 -2.20 19.82 8.00
C PRO A 21 -0.96 19.01 7.56
N GLY A 22 -0.91 18.64 6.29
CA GLY A 22 0.15 17.81 5.70
C GLY A 22 -0.05 16.30 5.83
N LEU A 23 -1.12 15.86 6.52
CA LEU A 23 -1.60 14.49 6.48
C LEU A 23 -2.72 14.36 5.47
N ILE A 24 -2.66 13.34 4.63
CA ILE A 24 -3.62 13.16 3.55
C ILE A 24 -4.40 11.86 3.75
N ALA A 25 -3.72 10.79 4.17
CA ALA A 25 -4.36 9.51 4.41
C ALA A 25 -3.65 8.70 5.50
N GLN A 26 -4.22 7.55 5.81
CA GLN A 26 -3.71 6.58 6.75
C GLN A 26 -3.75 5.19 6.10
N LEU A 27 -2.67 4.44 6.28
CA LEU A 27 -2.59 3.03 5.96
C LEU A 27 -2.45 2.24 7.26
N THR A 28 -3.38 1.32 7.52
CA THR A 28 -3.39 0.49 8.71
C THR A 28 -3.28 -0.99 8.34
N SER A 29 -2.68 -1.75 9.25
CA SER A 29 -2.59 -3.21 9.27
C SER A 29 -2.80 -3.65 10.72
N VAL A 30 -2.84 -4.96 10.97
CA VAL A 30 -3.05 -5.52 12.31
C VAL A 30 -2.08 -4.93 13.34
N ASP A 31 -0.80 -4.83 12.99
CA ASP A 31 0.26 -4.39 13.93
C ASP A 31 0.80 -2.98 13.65
N TYR A 32 0.38 -2.35 12.55
CA TYR A 32 1.05 -1.14 12.04
C TYR A 32 0.06 -0.08 11.56
N VAL A 33 0.40 1.17 11.86
CA VAL A 33 -0.30 2.35 11.38
C VAL A 33 0.71 3.31 10.78
N MET A 34 0.45 3.77 9.56
CA MET A 34 1.28 4.77 8.90
C MET A 34 0.43 5.92 8.38
N LEU A 35 0.90 7.11 8.71
CA LEU A 35 0.38 8.37 8.23
C LEU A 35 1.00 8.70 6.87
N LEU A 36 0.15 8.90 5.86
CA LEU A 36 0.54 9.17 4.48
C LEU A 36 0.47 10.66 4.16
N ASN A 37 1.52 11.15 3.53
CA ASN A 37 1.64 12.50 2.99
C ASN A 37 1.85 12.44 1.46
N ASP A 38 2.33 13.54 0.88
CA ASP A 38 2.66 13.69 -0.53
C ASP A 38 3.84 12.80 -1.00
N LYS A 39 4.58 12.17 -0.08
CA LYS A 39 5.71 11.29 -0.42
C LYS A 39 5.24 9.90 -0.81
N THR A 40 5.96 9.32 -1.77
CA THR A 40 5.71 7.94 -2.19
C THR A 40 6.06 6.96 -1.07
N THR A 41 5.07 6.19 -0.63
CA THR A 41 5.22 5.13 0.37
C THR A 41 5.35 3.79 -0.32
N LYS A 42 6.37 3.01 0.05
CA LYS A 42 6.61 1.66 -0.47
C LYS A 42 6.19 0.62 0.55
N VAL A 43 5.36 -0.30 0.13
CA VAL A 43 4.80 -1.35 0.97
C VAL A 43 5.34 -2.71 0.52
N GLY A 44 5.76 -3.55 1.45
CA GLY A 44 6.35 -4.84 1.07
C GLY A 44 6.84 -5.70 2.23
N ARG A 45 7.51 -6.79 1.86
CA ARG A 45 7.95 -7.81 2.81
C ARG A 45 9.00 -7.31 3.79
N THR A 46 8.75 -7.53 5.08
CA THR A 46 9.70 -7.31 6.16
C THR A 46 10.87 -8.28 6.03
N ILE A 47 12.11 -7.76 6.02
CA ILE A 47 13.34 -8.57 5.99
C ILE A 47 14.09 -8.30 7.30
N SER A 48 14.58 -9.36 7.96
CA SER A 48 15.26 -9.31 9.26
C SER A 48 16.50 -8.39 9.31
N SER A 49 17.07 -8.02 8.17
CA SER A 49 18.28 -7.20 8.06
C SER A 49 18.10 -5.86 7.35
N ALA A 50 16.89 -5.48 6.92
CA ALA A 50 16.70 -4.34 6.02
C ALA A 50 16.02 -3.13 6.69
N LYS A 51 16.78 -2.03 6.76
CA LYS A 51 16.36 -0.64 7.07
C LYS A 51 15.36 -0.01 6.08
N SER A 52 14.70 -0.76 5.19
CA SER A 52 14.18 -0.18 3.92
C SER A 52 12.86 -0.78 3.41
N VAL A 53 11.82 -0.78 4.25
CA VAL A 53 10.44 -0.83 3.75
C VAL A 53 9.70 0.34 4.38
N GLY A 54 8.97 1.12 3.58
CA GLY A 54 8.22 2.27 4.09
C GLY A 54 7.08 1.83 5.01
N PHE A 55 6.35 0.79 4.60
CA PHE A 55 5.32 0.13 5.40
C PHE A 55 5.44 -1.41 5.31
N PRO A 56 5.48 -2.12 6.44
CA PRO A 56 5.57 -3.58 6.45
C PRO A 56 4.23 -4.22 6.06
N ALA A 57 4.30 -5.19 5.15
CA ALA A 57 3.16 -5.96 4.68
C ALA A 57 3.12 -7.40 5.23
N GLY A 58 4.12 -7.79 6.04
CA GLY A 58 4.32 -9.16 6.52
C GLY A 58 5.68 -9.73 6.11
N SER A 59 6.00 -10.93 6.60
CA SER A 59 7.32 -11.58 6.40
C SER A 59 7.31 -12.74 5.38
N ASN A 60 6.13 -13.14 4.87
CA ASN A 60 5.97 -14.27 3.96
C ASN A 60 6.67 -14.04 2.60
N THR A 61 7.35 -15.05 2.06
CA THR A 61 8.11 -14.97 0.80
C THR A 61 7.28 -14.67 -0.44
N ARG A 62 5.98 -14.98 -0.42
CA ARG A 62 5.03 -14.59 -1.47
C ARG A 62 4.74 -13.09 -1.48
N ILE A 63 5.01 -12.38 -0.39
CA ILE A 63 5.04 -10.92 -0.38
C ILE A 63 6.36 -10.48 -1.02
N SER A 64 6.27 -9.69 -2.09
CA SER A 64 7.46 -9.09 -2.69
C SER A 64 8.08 -8.05 -1.75
N ARG A 65 9.42 -7.92 -1.77
CA ARG A 65 10.16 -6.91 -0.98
C ARG A 65 9.65 -5.48 -1.20
N LYS A 66 9.21 -5.21 -2.43
CA LYS A 66 8.42 -4.03 -2.83
C LYS A 66 7.17 -4.58 -3.50
N HIS A 67 6.08 -4.70 -2.76
CA HIS A 67 4.85 -5.32 -3.25
C HIS A 67 4.02 -4.33 -4.06
N PHE A 68 3.84 -3.13 -3.50
CA PHE A 68 3.22 -2.01 -4.18
C PHE A 68 3.76 -0.69 -3.65
N SER A 69 3.44 0.41 -4.32
CA SER A 69 3.69 1.76 -3.81
C SER A 69 2.44 2.60 -3.88
N LEU A 70 2.25 3.43 -2.86
CA LEU A 70 1.22 4.45 -2.79
C LEU A 70 1.85 5.82 -3.01
N LYS A 71 1.17 6.66 -3.78
CA LYS A 71 1.58 8.05 -4.01
C LYS A 71 0.33 8.92 -4.06
N TYR A 72 0.39 10.07 -3.40
CA TYR A 72 -0.56 11.15 -3.65
C TYR A 72 -0.06 11.99 -4.82
N ASP A 73 -0.87 12.12 -5.86
CA ASP A 73 -0.53 12.91 -7.04
C ASP A 73 -0.93 14.39 -6.89
N SER A 74 -0.48 15.22 -7.83
CA SER A 74 -0.83 16.64 -7.89
C SER A 74 -2.29 16.89 -8.26
N ASP A 75 -2.96 15.88 -8.82
CA ASP A 75 -4.36 15.96 -9.25
C ASP A 75 -5.32 15.66 -8.08
N GLY A 76 -4.77 15.47 -6.87
CA GLY A 76 -5.51 15.27 -5.63
C GLY A 76 -5.92 13.81 -5.39
N ASN A 77 -5.40 12.86 -6.15
CA ASN A 77 -5.74 11.44 -6.06
C ASN A 77 -4.62 10.62 -5.44
N PHE A 78 -5.02 9.53 -4.78
CA PHE A 78 -4.06 8.47 -4.46
C PHE A 78 -3.95 7.50 -5.62
N THR A 79 -2.73 7.11 -5.94
CA THR A 79 -2.41 6.09 -6.93
C THR A 79 -1.66 4.94 -6.29
N LEU A 80 -1.99 3.73 -6.73
CA LEU A 80 -1.36 2.48 -6.32
C LEU A 80 -0.68 1.84 -7.53
N LEU A 81 0.63 1.66 -7.47
CA LEU A 81 1.39 0.91 -8.47
C LEU A 81 1.68 -0.49 -7.96
N CYS A 82 1.14 -1.52 -8.63
CA CYS A 82 1.41 -2.92 -8.29
C CYS A 82 2.76 -3.34 -8.87
N LEU A 83 3.72 -3.65 -7.98
CA LEU A 83 5.10 -4.02 -8.34
C LEU A 83 5.34 -5.54 -8.26
N SER A 84 4.46 -6.25 -7.55
CA SER A 84 4.56 -7.68 -7.27
C SER A 84 4.05 -8.53 -8.43
N LYS A 85 4.79 -9.60 -8.75
CA LYS A 85 4.33 -10.62 -9.72
C LYS A 85 3.07 -11.35 -9.26
N ASN A 86 2.84 -11.45 -7.95
CA ASN A 86 1.70 -12.14 -7.37
C ASN A 86 0.42 -11.28 -7.40
N GLY A 87 0.52 -10.03 -7.83
CA GLY A 87 -0.59 -9.08 -7.83
C GLY A 87 -1.00 -8.65 -6.42
N ILE A 88 -2.01 -7.80 -6.36
CA ILE A 88 -2.66 -7.29 -5.15
C ILE A 88 -4.16 -7.29 -5.39
N VAL A 89 -4.96 -7.60 -4.38
CA VAL A 89 -6.41 -7.40 -4.47
C VAL A 89 -6.75 -6.06 -3.81
N ILE A 90 -7.52 -5.23 -4.53
CA ILE A 90 -7.98 -3.92 -4.10
C ILE A 90 -9.50 -4.01 -3.97
N ASP A 91 -10.00 -3.92 -2.75
CA ASP A 91 -11.33 -4.38 -2.34
C ASP A 91 -11.57 -5.82 -2.84
N GLU A 92 -12.28 -6.00 -3.95
CA GLU A 92 -12.58 -7.31 -4.55
C GLU A 92 -11.93 -7.49 -5.94
N THR A 93 -11.14 -6.52 -6.40
CA THR A 93 -10.57 -6.51 -7.75
C THR A 93 -9.10 -6.92 -7.74
N PHE A 94 -8.76 -7.97 -8.51
CA PHE A 94 -7.37 -8.39 -8.66
C PHE A 94 -6.58 -7.48 -9.61
N CYS A 95 -5.58 -6.79 -9.05
CA CYS A 95 -4.65 -5.94 -9.77
C CYS A 95 -3.30 -6.65 -9.96
N ARG A 96 -3.04 -7.06 -11.21
CA ARG A 96 -1.73 -7.60 -11.63
C ARG A 96 -0.66 -6.51 -11.63
N LYS A 97 0.61 -6.94 -11.68
CA LYS A 97 1.74 -6.05 -11.99
C LYS A 97 1.47 -5.29 -13.29
N ARG A 98 1.58 -3.97 -13.24
CA ARG A 98 1.35 -3.06 -14.38
C ARG A 98 2.35 -1.91 -14.30
N ASP A 99 2.65 -1.30 -15.45
CA ASP A 99 3.48 -0.10 -15.50
C ASP A 99 2.67 1.17 -15.19
N GLN A 100 1.35 1.12 -15.41
CA GLN A 100 0.46 2.25 -15.13
C GLN A 100 -0.14 2.14 -13.71
N PRO A 101 -0.10 3.22 -12.90
CA PRO A 101 -0.72 3.25 -11.58
C PRO A 101 -2.25 3.11 -11.65
N TYR A 102 -2.83 2.45 -10.65
CA TYR A 102 -4.28 2.38 -10.42
C TYR A 102 -4.71 3.54 -9.53
N ILE A 103 -5.66 4.36 -9.99
CA ILE A 103 -6.23 5.45 -9.17
C ILE A 103 -7.14 4.83 -8.11
N LEU A 104 -6.83 5.10 -6.84
CA LEU A 104 -7.63 4.64 -5.72
C LEU A 104 -8.94 5.46 -5.66
N PRO A 105 -10.08 4.81 -5.38
CA PRO A 105 -11.33 5.51 -5.14
C PRO A 105 -11.17 6.42 -3.91
N GLN A 106 -11.60 7.67 -4.06
CA GLN A 106 -11.77 8.59 -2.95
C GLN A 106 -13.10 8.24 -2.28
N GLN A 107 -13.06 7.54 -1.15
CA GLN A 107 -14.23 7.27 -0.32
C GLN A 107 -14.33 8.30 0.81
#